data_AF-A0A7V4V056-F1
#
_entry.id   AF-A0A7V4V056-F1
#
_cell.length_a   1.000
_cell.length_b   1.000
_cell.length_c   1.000
_cell.angle_alpha   90.00
_cell.angle_beta   90.00
_cell.angle_gamma   90.00
#
_symmetry.space_group_name_H-M   'P 1'
#
loop_
_entity.id
_entity.type
_entity.pdbx_description
1 polymer ?
#
loop_
_entity_poly.entity_id
_entity_poly.type
_entity_poly.pdbx_seq_one_letter_code
_entity_poly.pdbx_strand_id
1 'polypeptide(L)'
;HIDTRATVLGHLQRGGRPTVQDRLMAFEFTKLAVNKLLKPKDENNVIVYKDAKFDFVTIDYINSAKYQIPEQIIGFVEGLSHQEKVCKI
;
A
#
# COMPACT_ATOMS: atom_id res chain seq x y z
N HIS A 1 32.92 19.23 9.17
CA HIS A 1 31.77 19.36 10.07
C HIS A 1 30.53 19.04 9.25
N ILE A 2 29.80 17.97 9.57
CA ILE A 2 28.54 17.63 8.88
C ILE A 2 27.43 18.30 9.68
N ASP A 3 26.69 19.19 9.05
CA ASP A 3 25.54 19.83 9.69
C ASP A 3 24.28 19.03 9.32
N THR A 4 23.64 18.42 10.32
CA THR A 4 22.50 17.52 10.13
C THR A 4 21.22 18.22 10.56
N ARG A 5 20.12 18.00 9.82
CA ARG A 5 18.77 18.45 10.20
C ARG A 5 17.87 17.23 10.31
N ALA A 6 17.16 17.13 11.43
CA ALA A 6 16.14 16.11 11.63
C ALA A 6 14.76 16.72 11.39
N THR A 7 13.86 15.96 10.78
CA THR A 7 12.46 16.39 10.57
C THR A 7 11.53 15.23 10.90
N VAL A 8 10.51 15.50 11.70
CA VAL A 8 9.48 14.54 12.10
C VAL A 8 8.15 15.00 11.51
N LEU A 9 7.57 14.20 10.61
CA LEU A 9 6.35 14.58 9.88
C LEU A 9 5.07 14.44 10.73
N GLY A 10 4.95 13.37 11.51
CA GLY A 10 3.80 13.13 12.40
C GLY A 10 2.45 13.03 11.68
N HIS A 11 1.40 13.59 12.29
CA HIS A 11 0.00 13.49 11.83
C HIS A 11 -0.26 14.08 10.44
N LEU A 12 0.65 14.90 9.91
CA LEU A 12 0.56 15.45 8.56
C LEU A 12 0.39 14.36 7.50
N GLN A 13 0.98 13.17 7.71
CA GLN A 13 0.89 12.03 6.78
C GLN A 13 -0.52 11.41 6.67
N ARG A 14 -1.42 11.68 7.61
CA ARG A 14 -2.82 11.19 7.57
C ARG A 14 -3.78 12.21 6.97
N GLY A 15 -3.34 13.46 6.79
CA GLY A 15 -4.13 14.53 6.19
C GLY A 15 -3.85 14.70 4.69
N GLY A 16 -4.47 15.72 4.10
CA GLY A 16 -4.29 16.05 2.69
C GLY A 16 -5.49 15.65 1.81
N ARG A 17 -5.47 16.10 0.55
CA ARG A 17 -6.51 15.76 -0.43
C ARG A 17 -6.14 14.41 -1.06
N PRO A 18 -7.06 13.42 -1.09
CA PRO A 18 -6.78 12.13 -1.72
C PRO A 18 -6.41 12.32 -3.19
N THR A 19 -5.44 11.54 -3.64
CA THR A 19 -4.97 11.55 -5.02
C THR A 19 -6.06 11.03 -5.96
N VAL A 20 -5.85 11.15 -7.28
CA VAL A 20 -6.78 10.58 -8.27
C VAL A 20 -6.87 9.06 -8.10
N GLN A 21 -5.75 8.40 -7.83
CA GLN A 21 -5.69 6.96 -7.61
C GLN A 21 -6.50 6.54 -6.39
N ASP A 22 -6.35 7.24 -5.26
CA ASP A 22 -7.10 6.94 -4.03
C ASP A 22 -8.61 7.03 -4.27
N ARG A 23 -9.06 8.04 -5.02
CA ARG A 23 -10.48 8.24 -5.34
C ARG A 23 -11.04 7.14 -6.24
N LEU A 24 -10.33 6.80 -7.31
CA LEU A 24 -10.75 5.72 -8.22
C LEU A 24 -10.77 4.38 -7.51
N MET A 25 -9.76 4.11 -6.69
CA MET A 25 -9.65 2.89 -5.90
C MET A 25 -10.81 2.79 -4.89
N ALA A 26 -11.11 3.86 -4.14
CA ALA A 26 -12.23 3.89 -3.20
C ALA A 26 -13.59 3.65 -3.88
N PHE A 27 -13.78 4.19 -5.08
CA PHE A 27 -14.99 3.96 -5.87
C PHE A 27 -15.16 2.49 -6.25
N GLU A 28 -14.11 1.85 -6.78
CA GLU A 28 -14.15 0.43 -7.15
C GLU A 28 -14.35 -0.48 -5.92
N PHE A 29 -13.68 -0.20 -4.80
CA PHE A 29 -13.90 -0.91 -3.54
C PHE A 29 -15.37 -0.82 -3.10
N THR A 30 -15.96 0.37 -3.15
CA THR A 30 -17.36 0.59 -2.75
C THR A 30 -18.33 -0.17 -3.66
N LYS A 31 -18.13 -0.07 -4.98
CA LYS A 31 -18.93 -0.79 -5.98
C LYS A 31 -18.89 -2.30 -5.76
N LEU A 32 -17.70 -2.86 -5.53
CA LEU A 32 -17.51 -4.29 -5.29
C LEU A 32 -18.13 -4.74 -3.96
N ALA A 33 -18.03 -3.91 -2.91
CA ALA A 33 -18.64 -4.18 -1.61
C ALA A 33 -20.16 -4.29 -1.72
N VAL A 34 -20.80 -3.32 -2.36
CA VAL A 34 -22.26 -3.33 -2.57
C VAL A 34 -22.68 -4.56 -3.39
N ASN A 35 -21.98 -4.84 -4.49
CA ASN A 35 -22.26 -5.99 -5.33
C ASN A 35 -22.11 -7.34 -4.59
N LYS A 36 -21.19 -7.42 -3.62
CA LYS A 36 -20.98 -8.61 -2.81
C LYS A 36 -22.08 -8.76 -1.74
N LEU A 37 -22.47 -7.67 -1.08
CA LEU A 37 -23.53 -7.65 -0.06
C LEU A 37 -24.90 -8.03 -0.62
N LEU A 38 -25.17 -7.74 -1.89
CA LEU A 38 -26.43 -8.14 -2.55
C LEU A 38 -26.52 -9.64 -2.84
N LYS A 39 -25.41 -10.39 -2.75
CA LYS A 39 -25.40 -11.84 -2.99
C LYS A 39 -25.68 -12.60 -1.68
N PRO A 40 -26.69 -13.49 -1.65
CA PRO A 40 -27.01 -14.24 -0.43
C PRO A 40 -25.89 -15.24 -0.07
N LYS A 41 -25.61 -15.38 1.24
CA LYS A 41 -24.68 -16.35 1.87
C LYS A 41 -23.17 -16.08 1.72
N ASP A 42 -22.75 -14.88 1.33
CA ASP A 42 -21.33 -14.57 1.08
C ASP A 42 -20.78 -13.54 2.11
N GLU A 43 -21.02 -13.84 3.39
CA GLU A 43 -20.67 -13.00 4.54
C GLU A 43 -19.20 -13.19 4.96
N ASN A 44 -18.62 -12.20 5.67
CA ASN A 44 -17.25 -12.24 6.23
C ASN A 44 -16.09 -12.20 5.23
N ASN A 45 -16.30 -11.57 4.07
CA ASN A 45 -15.24 -11.29 3.10
C ASN A 45 -14.73 -9.86 3.22
N VAL A 46 -13.44 -9.69 2.96
CA VAL A 46 -12.75 -8.41 2.79
C VAL A 46 -12.27 -8.32 1.35
N ILE A 47 -12.40 -7.13 0.77
CA ILE A 47 -11.92 -6.86 -0.59
C ILE A 47 -10.44 -6.50 -0.49
N VAL A 48 -9.61 -7.12 -1.32
CA VAL A 48 -8.18 -6.85 -1.42
C VAL A 48 -7.83 -6.40 -2.83
N TYR A 49 -6.77 -5.59 -2.94
CA TYR A 49 -6.19 -5.21 -4.22
C TYR A 49 -4.78 -5.80 -4.33
N LYS A 50 -4.58 -6.72 -5.27
CA LYS A 50 -3.30 -7.43 -5.49
C LYS A 50 -3.10 -7.69 -6.98
N ASP A 51 -1.87 -7.55 -7.46
CA ASP A 51 -1.50 -7.82 -8.85
C ASP A 51 -2.38 -7.07 -9.87
N ALA A 52 -2.64 -5.80 -9.56
CA ALA A 52 -3.52 -4.90 -10.31
C ALA A 52 -4.99 -5.35 -10.43
N LYS A 53 -5.45 -6.25 -9.56
CA LYS A 53 -6.81 -6.81 -9.57
C LYS A 53 -7.44 -6.73 -8.18
N PHE A 54 -8.77 -6.68 -8.17
CA PHE A 54 -9.56 -6.79 -6.95
C PHE A 54 -9.96 -8.24 -6.71
N ASP A 55 -9.81 -8.70 -5.47
CA ASP A 55 -10.15 -10.04 -5.05
C ASP A 55 -10.88 -10.02 -3.69
N PHE A 56 -11.49 -11.14 -3.30
CA PHE A 56 -12.19 -11.31 -2.03
C PHE A 56 -11.52 -12.38 -1.18
N VAL A 57 -11.23 -12.04 0.07
CA VAL A 57 -10.53 -12.92 1.00
C VAL A 57 -11.27 -12.94 2.33
N THR A 58 -11.28 -14.07 3.03
CA THR A 58 -11.95 -14.19 4.32
C THR A 58 -11.20 -13.42 5.41
N ILE A 59 -11.95 -12.89 6.39
CA ILE A 59 -11.38 -12.16 7.54
C ILE A 59 -10.37 -13.04 8.29
N ASP A 60 -10.66 -14.32 8.48
CA ASP A 60 -9.80 -15.25 9.21
C ASP A 60 -8.43 -15.43 8.53
N TYR A 61 -8.43 -15.53 7.19
CA TYR A 61 -7.19 -15.64 6.43
C TYR A 61 -6.33 -14.38 6.59
N ILE A 62 -6.94 -13.19 6.52
CA ILE A 62 -6.21 -11.92 6.66
C ILE A 62 -5.58 -11.79 8.04
N ASN A 63 -6.30 -12.16 9.09
CA ASN A 63 -5.80 -12.11 10.46
C ASN A 63 -4.63 -13.08 10.69
N SER A 64 -4.60 -14.20 9.97
CA SER A 64 -3.50 -15.18 10.04
C SER A 64 -2.22 -14.71 9.32
N ALA A 65 -2.35 -13.79 8.36
CA ALA A 65 -1.25 -13.37 7.49
C ALA A 65 -0.48 -12.19 8.09
N LYS A 66 0.85 -12.21 7.97
CA LYS A 66 1.72 -11.08 8.32
C LYS A 66 2.19 -10.38 7.04
N TYR A 67 2.05 -9.05 7.00
CA TYR A 67 2.61 -8.25 5.92
C TYR A 67 4.14 -8.20 6.00
N GLN A 68 4.80 -8.41 4.87
CA GLN A 68 6.24 -8.26 4.71
C GLN A 68 6.55 -7.38 3.50
N ILE A 69 7.54 -6.51 3.64
CA ILE A 69 8.02 -5.70 2.52
C ILE A 69 8.82 -6.61 1.59
N PRO A 70 8.59 -6.56 0.26
CA PRO A 70 9.36 -7.35 -0.70
C PRO A 70 10.86 -7.02 -0.60
N GLU A 71 11.68 -8.04 -0.35
CA GLU A 71 13.14 -7.90 -0.17
C GLU A 71 13.82 -7.29 -1.41
N GLN A 72 13.28 -7.56 -2.60
CA GLN A 72 13.74 -6.97 -3.86
C GLN A 72 13.76 -5.45 -3.81
N ILE A 73 12.72 -4.81 -3.26
CA ILE A 73 12.62 -3.35 -3.19
C ILE A 73 13.70 -2.80 -2.26
N ILE A 74 13.96 -3.48 -1.15
CA ILE A 74 15.01 -3.12 -0.19
C ILE A 74 16.38 -3.20 -0.89
N GLY A 75 16.66 -4.32 -1.56
CA GLY A 75 17.90 -4.50 -2.33
C GLY A 75 18.07 -3.48 -3.46
N PHE A 76 16.99 -3.07 -4.13
CA PHE A 76 17.04 -2.02 -5.16
C PHE A 76 17.43 -0.66 -4.58
N VAL A 77 16.87 -0.27 -3.43
CA VAL A 77 17.21 1.02 -2.80
C VAL A 77 18.67 1.03 -2.35
N GLU A 78 19.16 -0.06 -1.78
CA GLU A 78 20.56 -0.21 -1.39
C GLU A 78 21.50 -0.11 -2.61
N GLY A 79 21.16 -0.81 -3.69
CA GLY A 79 21.93 -0.79 -4.94
C GLY A 79 22.00 0.60 -5.57
N LEU A 80 20.87 1.32 -5.65
CA LEU A 80 20.82 2.67 -6.22
C LEU A 80 21.59 3.69 -5.37
N SER A 81 21.53 3.57 -4.03
CA SER A 81 22.27 4.44 -3.12
C SER A 81 23.80 4.31 -3.23
N HIS A 82 24.28 3.14 -3.67
CA HIS A 82 25.71 2.88 -3.85
C HIS A 82 26.27 3.40 -5.19
N GLN A 83 25.44 3.54 -6.23
CA GLN A 83 25.89 3.96 -7.57
C GLN A 83 26.18 5.46 -7.68
N GLU A 84 25.59 6.31 -6.83
CA GLU A 84 25.89 7.75 -6.80
C GLU A 84 27.34 8.07 -6.40
N LYS A 85 28.09 7.13 -5.82
CA LYS A 85 29.51 7.34 -5.49
C LYS A 85 30.45 7.19 -6.70
N VAL A 86 30.01 6.60 -7.81
CA VAL A 86 30.87 6.33 -8.98
C VAL A 86 30.76 7.43 -10.05
N CYS A 87 29.64 8.16 -10.09
CA CYS A 87 29.45 9.28 -11.01
C CYS A 87 29.75 10.63 -10.32
N LYS A 88 31.02 10.85 -9.95
CA LYS A 88 31.54 12.21 -9.73
C LYS A 88 32.37 12.57 -10.96
N ILE A 89 31.82 13.49 -11.76
CA ILE A 89 32.55 14.27 -12.76
C ILE A 89 33.57 15.15 -12.02
#